data_AF-A0A2K5S8Q2-F1
#
_entry.id   AF-A0A2K5S8Q2-F1
#
_cell.length_a   1.000
_cell.length_b   1.000
_cell.length_c   1.000
_cell.angle_alpha   90.00
_cell.angle_beta   90.00
_cell.angle_gamma   90.00
#
_symmetry.space_group_name_H-M   'P 1'
#
loop_
_entity.id
_entity.type
_entity.pdbx_description
1 polymer ?
#
loop_
_entity_poly.entity_id
_entity_poly.type
_entity_poly.pdbx_seq_one_letter_code
_entity_poly.pdbx_strand_id
1 'polypeptide(L)'
;MENLKHIITFGQDIYKRCEEMKYCKKQCQRLGNRVLGLVKSLEMLQDQGNRRVPSEKLTTAMNRFKAALEEADGEIDNFSKKSNIWRFLTTSQDKILFKDVNEKLNDVWKELSLLLQVEQHLSVSHISQGASWAQEDQQDAAEDRRAFQMLRRDNENIEASLRRLEIDMKEIKETLRQSLESSSGKLPLERSRLKVKNDRLDRENIYELVAVKRQQEPLGEDCPSELREVIDECRAHEPSARPSVDEILKKLSTFTK
;
A
#
# COMPACT_ATOMS: atom_id res chain seq x y z
N MET A 1 20.90 1.74 43.01
CA MET A 1 21.04 0.75 41.90
C MET A 1 19.76 0.59 41.11
N GLU A 2 18.56 0.65 41.72
CA GLU A 2 17.30 0.57 40.97
C GLU A 2 17.21 1.65 39.87
N ASN A 3 17.53 2.91 40.16
CA ASN A 3 17.49 3.98 39.15
C ASN A 3 18.40 3.72 37.93
N LEU A 4 19.57 3.09 38.12
CA LEU A 4 20.47 2.76 37.02
C LEU A 4 19.86 1.70 36.10
N LYS A 5 19.29 0.64 36.69
CA LYS A 5 18.61 -0.42 35.95
C LYS A 5 17.43 0.14 35.15
N HIS A 6 16.63 1.03 35.75
CA HIS A 6 15.53 1.70 35.06
C HIS A 6 16.02 2.54 33.88
N ILE A 7 17.11 3.29 34.03
CA ILE A 7 17.69 4.08 32.92
C ILE A 7 18.17 3.18 31.78
N ILE A 8 18.83 2.07 32.09
CA ILE A 8 19.32 1.12 31.07
C ILE A 8 18.14 0.49 30.31
N THR A 9 17.15 -0.03 31.04
CA THR A 9 15.95 -0.62 30.42
C THR A 9 15.22 0.41 29.57
N PHE A 10 15.07 1.64 30.07
CA PHE A 10 14.40 2.71 29.34
C PHE A 10 15.13 3.07 28.03
N GLY A 11 16.46 3.17 28.04
CA GLY A 11 17.22 3.39 26.81
C GLY A 11 17.16 2.22 25.82
N GLN A 12 17.09 0.98 26.30
CA GLN A 12 16.86 -0.20 25.45
C GLN A 12 15.48 -0.18 24.79
N ASP A 13 14.46 0.30 25.50
CA ASP A 13 13.11 0.45 24.95
C ASP A 13 13.04 1.58 23.92
N ILE A 14 13.70 2.71 24.16
CA ILE A 14 13.87 3.78 23.17
C ILE A 14 14.51 3.24 21.88
N TYR A 15 15.55 2.42 22.00
CA TYR A 15 16.18 1.78 20.83
C TYR A 15 15.17 0.94 20.02
N LYS A 16 14.37 0.10 20.68
CA LYS A 16 13.35 -0.71 19.99
C LYS A 16 12.31 0.17 19.29
N ARG A 17 11.84 1.22 19.97
CA ARG A 17 10.89 2.17 19.41
C ARG A 17 11.45 2.84 18.15
N CYS A 18 12.72 3.23 18.17
CA CYS A 18 13.40 3.79 17.01
C CYS A 18 13.47 2.82 15.82
N GLU A 19 13.68 1.52 16.06
CA GLU A 19 13.68 0.50 15.00
C GLU A 19 12.30 0.29 14.37
N GLU A 20 11.23 0.47 15.14
CA GLU A 20 9.84 0.33 14.69
C GLU A 20 9.30 1.55 13.92
N MET A 21 10.08 2.64 13.85
CA MET A 21 9.67 3.87 13.18
C MET A 21 9.47 3.67 11.67
N LYS A 22 8.29 4.10 11.18
CA LYS A 22 7.91 3.96 9.77
C LYS A 22 8.56 5.01 8.86
N TYR A 23 8.92 6.16 9.42
CA TYR A 23 9.39 7.34 8.70
C TYR A 23 10.74 7.80 9.25
N CYS A 24 11.49 8.57 8.46
CA CYS A 24 12.82 9.09 8.84
C CYS A 24 13.72 8.03 9.47
N LYS A 25 13.80 6.86 8.83
CA LYS A 25 14.42 5.68 9.40
C LYS A 25 15.88 5.91 9.74
N LYS A 26 16.62 6.67 8.92
CA LYS A 26 18.04 6.92 9.17
C LYS A 26 18.24 7.69 10.48
N GLN A 27 17.50 8.78 10.67
CA GLN A 27 17.59 9.58 11.89
C GLN A 27 17.10 8.82 13.12
N CYS A 28 16.02 8.03 13.02
CA CYS A 28 15.52 7.23 14.14
C CYS A 28 16.53 6.14 14.54
N GLN A 29 17.06 5.40 13.56
CA GLN A 29 18.10 4.40 13.78
C GLN A 29 19.36 5.02 14.38
N ARG A 30 19.76 6.21 13.91
CA ARG A 30 20.91 6.94 14.48
C ARG A 30 20.71 7.26 15.95
N LEU A 31 19.57 7.86 16.30
CA LEU A 31 19.22 8.17 17.68
C LEU A 31 19.22 6.90 18.54
N GLY A 32 18.55 5.84 18.08
CA GLY A 32 18.51 4.55 18.77
C GLY A 32 19.91 3.99 19.03
N ASN A 33 20.76 3.93 18.01
CA ASN A 33 22.12 3.41 18.13
C ASN A 33 22.98 4.23 19.11
N ARG A 34 22.83 5.56 19.11
CA ARG A 34 23.49 6.43 20.08
C ARG A 34 23.03 6.10 21.48
N VAL A 35 21.72 6.12 21.74
CA VAL A 35 21.14 5.80 23.05
C VAL A 35 21.60 4.42 23.54
N LEU A 36 21.57 3.41 22.67
CA LEU A 36 22.03 2.06 22.98
C LEU A 36 23.52 2.03 23.37
N GLY A 37 24.38 2.75 22.64
CA GLY A 37 25.80 2.86 22.98
C GLY A 37 26.05 3.53 24.33
N LEU A 38 25.26 4.55 24.68
CA LEU A 38 25.35 5.24 25.97
C LEU A 38 24.90 4.33 27.12
N VAL A 39 23.75 3.66 27.00
CA VAL A 39 23.26 2.77 28.08
C VAL A 39 24.07 1.48 28.21
N LYS A 40 24.63 0.96 27.12
CA LYS A 40 25.57 -0.18 27.19
C LYS A 40 26.83 0.18 27.96
N SER A 41 27.29 1.42 27.83
CA SER A 41 28.40 1.93 28.64
C SER A 41 28.04 1.94 30.12
N LEU A 42 26.78 2.21 30.48
CA LEU A 42 26.26 2.15 31.85
C LEU A 42 26.03 0.72 32.36
N GLU A 43 25.61 -0.21 31.49
CA GLU A 43 25.41 -1.63 31.80
C GLU A 43 26.73 -2.30 32.21
N MET A 44 27.81 -2.02 31.48
CA MET A 44 29.16 -2.45 31.88
C MET A 44 29.55 -1.94 33.28
N LEU A 45 29.01 -0.81 33.74
CA LEU A 45 29.26 -0.27 35.08
C LEU A 45 28.44 -0.99 36.15
N GLN A 46 27.22 -1.41 35.81
CA GLN A 46 26.37 -2.20 36.69
C GLN A 46 27.03 -3.55 37.01
N ASP A 47 27.62 -4.20 36.01
CA ASP A 47 28.25 -5.51 36.14
C ASP A 47 29.56 -5.49 36.93
N GLN A 48 30.27 -4.35 36.94
CA GLN A 48 31.51 -4.17 37.70
C GLN A 48 31.30 -4.06 39.22
N GLY A 49 30.05 -4.07 39.71
CA GLY A 49 29.73 -4.32 41.10
C GLY A 49 30.26 -3.31 42.13
N ASN A 50 30.66 -2.11 41.69
CA ASN A 50 31.31 -1.15 42.58
C ASN A 50 30.27 -0.54 43.55
N ARG A 51 30.29 -1.02 44.80
CA ARG A 51 29.34 -0.70 45.89
C ARG A 51 29.54 0.70 46.50
N ARG A 52 29.94 1.71 45.72
CA ARG A 52 30.00 3.08 46.23
C ARG A 52 28.63 3.73 46.09
N VAL A 53 28.15 4.31 47.17
CA VAL A 53 26.94 5.14 47.15
C VAL A 53 27.19 6.27 46.14
N PRO A 54 26.30 6.47 45.14
CA PRO A 54 26.44 7.56 44.19
C PRO A 54 26.52 8.90 44.92
N SER A 55 27.44 9.78 44.50
CA SER A 55 27.45 11.14 45.03
C SER A 55 26.18 11.88 44.63
N GLU A 56 25.86 12.97 45.33
CA GLU A 56 24.75 13.86 44.96
C GLU A 56 24.92 14.42 43.54
N LYS A 57 26.17 14.71 43.14
CA LYS A 57 26.50 15.19 41.79
C LYS A 57 26.24 14.11 40.74
N LEU A 58 26.69 12.88 40.99
CA LEU A 58 26.45 11.75 40.10
C LEU A 58 24.95 11.44 39.98
N THR A 59 24.23 11.47 41.09
CA THR A 59 22.77 11.27 41.10
C THR A 59 22.05 12.36 40.28
N THR A 60 22.48 13.61 40.41
CA THR A 60 21.94 14.73 39.62
C THR A 60 22.22 14.55 38.13
N ALA A 61 23.44 14.19 37.75
CA ALA A 61 23.80 13.93 36.36
C ALA A 61 23.02 12.74 35.77
N MET A 62 22.83 11.66 36.53
CA MET A 62 22.00 10.53 36.12
C MET A 62 20.53 10.93 35.92
N ASN A 63 19.98 11.80 36.77
CA ASN A 63 18.62 12.30 36.62
C ASN A 63 18.49 13.22 35.39
N ARG A 64 19.49 14.05 35.09
CA ARG A 64 19.52 14.86 33.86
C ARG A 64 19.61 13.98 32.61
N PHE A 65 20.42 12.93 32.65
CA PHE A 65 20.49 11.95 31.57
C PHE A 65 19.14 11.24 31.36
N LYS A 66 18.50 10.81 32.45
CA LYS A 66 17.14 10.24 32.39
C LYS A 66 16.14 11.22 31.76
N ALA A 67 16.15 12.49 32.16
CA ALA A 67 15.27 13.50 31.59
C ALA A 67 15.51 13.73 30.08
N ALA A 68 16.77 13.64 29.62
CA ALA A 68 17.09 13.72 28.19
C ALA A 68 16.58 12.49 27.41
N LEU A 69 16.59 11.30 28.02
CA LEU A 69 15.96 10.11 27.44
C LEU A 69 14.44 10.25 27.39
N GLU A 70 13.80 10.80 28.43
CA GLU A 70 12.35 11.03 28.45
C GLU A 70 11.92 12.03 27.37
N GLU A 71 12.73 13.06 27.13
CA GLU A 71 12.51 14.00 26.03
C GLU A 71 12.68 13.33 24.65
N ALA A 72 13.70 12.48 24.49
CA ALA A 72 13.89 11.69 23.27
C ALA A 72 12.67 10.79 22.99
N ASP A 73 12.16 10.11 24.01
CA ASP A 73 10.97 9.26 23.92
C ASP A 73 9.72 10.07 23.52
N GLY A 74 9.55 11.26 24.11
CA GLY A 74 8.48 12.19 23.76
C GLY A 74 8.54 12.67 22.31
N GLU A 75 9.73 12.96 21.78
CA GLU A 75 9.90 13.33 20.37
C GLU A 75 9.69 12.15 19.42
N ILE A 76 10.10 10.94 19.80
CA ILE A 76 9.77 9.72 19.05
C ILE A 76 8.25 9.55 18.97
N ASP A 77 7.53 9.74 20.07
CA ASP A 77 6.06 9.72 20.10
C ASP A 77 5.44 10.80 19.21
N ASN A 78 5.99 12.01 19.26
CA ASN A 78 5.55 13.13 18.45
C ASN A 78 5.69 12.80 16.95
N PHE A 79 6.85 12.30 16.54
CA PHE A 79 7.17 11.98 15.15
C PHE A 79 6.60 10.63 14.68
N SER A 80 6.15 9.75 15.57
CA SER A 80 5.43 8.53 15.17
C SER A 80 4.16 8.84 14.35
N LYS A 81 3.58 10.02 14.58
CA LYS A 81 2.38 10.51 13.90
C LYS A 81 2.75 11.07 12.53
N LYS A 82 2.17 10.48 11.47
CA LYS A 82 2.37 10.89 10.07
C LYS A 82 2.20 12.41 9.86
N SER A 83 1.17 13.01 10.46
CA SER A 83 0.88 14.45 10.32
C SER A 83 1.99 15.34 10.87
N ASN A 84 2.59 14.97 12.01
CA ASN A 84 3.66 15.72 12.64
C ASN A 84 4.94 15.66 11.82
N ILE A 85 5.32 14.46 11.35
CA ILE A 85 6.46 14.31 10.44
C ILE A 85 6.25 15.09 9.15
N TRP A 86 5.07 14.99 8.54
CA TRP A 86 4.79 15.73 7.30
C TRP A 86 4.91 17.24 7.49
N ARG A 87 4.34 17.77 8.58
CA ARG A 87 4.43 19.19 8.94
C ARG A 87 5.87 19.61 9.17
N PHE A 88 6.64 18.84 9.93
CA PHE A 88 8.05 19.11 10.21
C PHE A 88 8.90 19.08 8.93
N LEU A 89 8.78 18.01 8.14
CA LEU A 89 9.52 17.84 6.90
C LEU A 89 9.13 18.86 5.82
N THR A 90 7.96 19.48 5.93
CA THR A 90 7.57 20.59 5.05
C THR A 90 8.15 21.92 5.54
N THR A 91 8.14 22.18 6.86
CA THR A 91 8.37 23.51 7.42
C THR A 91 9.81 23.77 7.90
N SER A 92 10.51 22.77 8.46
CA SER A 92 11.86 22.95 9.04
C SER A 92 12.90 23.31 7.96
N GLN A 93 14.00 24.01 8.28
CA GLN A 93 15.05 24.30 7.28
C GLN A 93 16.05 23.14 7.16
N ASP A 94 16.60 22.70 8.30
CA ASP A 94 17.62 21.65 8.38
C ASP A 94 17.02 20.23 8.23
N LYS A 95 15.75 20.05 8.61
CA LYS A 95 15.03 18.75 8.64
C LYS A 95 15.66 17.70 9.53
N ILE A 96 16.42 18.15 10.54
CA ILE A 96 17.01 17.28 11.54
C ILE A 96 15.96 17.08 12.64
N LEU A 97 15.37 15.89 12.73
CA LEU A 97 14.24 15.60 13.63
C LEU A 97 14.61 15.77 15.10
N PHE A 98 15.78 15.28 15.49
CA PHE A 98 16.19 15.13 16.89
C PHE A 98 17.33 16.07 17.26
N LYS A 99 17.41 17.25 16.63
CA LYS A 99 18.53 18.19 16.82
C LYS A 99 18.75 18.54 18.29
N ASP A 100 17.71 19.08 18.93
CA ASP A 100 17.78 19.53 20.32
C ASP A 100 18.02 18.34 21.26
N VAL A 101 17.39 17.20 20.99
CA VAL A 101 17.58 15.94 21.74
C VAL A 101 19.02 15.43 21.63
N ASN A 102 19.61 15.42 20.43
CA ASN A 102 20.97 14.97 20.19
C ASN A 102 22.00 15.87 20.87
N GLU A 103 21.81 17.19 20.78
CA GLU A 103 22.65 18.18 21.47
C GLU A 103 22.57 17.97 22.99
N LYS A 104 21.35 17.88 23.53
CA LYS A 104 21.13 17.66 24.96
C LYS A 104 21.72 16.35 25.44
N LEU A 105 21.48 15.23 24.74
CA LEU A 105 22.03 13.91 25.08
C LEU A 105 23.56 13.92 25.11
N ASN A 106 24.19 14.55 24.14
CA ASN A 106 25.64 14.68 24.07
C ASN A 106 26.18 15.47 25.27
N ASP A 107 25.52 16.57 25.64
CA ASP A 107 25.97 17.43 26.73
C ASP A 107 25.80 16.78 28.11
N VAL A 108 24.64 16.19 28.39
CA VAL A 108 24.42 15.46 29.65
C VAL A 108 25.33 14.22 29.75
N TRP A 109 25.66 13.58 28.61
CA TRP A 109 26.57 12.45 28.59
C TRP A 109 28.02 12.86 28.87
N LYS A 110 28.49 13.99 28.34
CA LYS A 110 29.82 14.51 28.68
C LYS A 110 29.95 14.74 30.18
N GLU A 111 28.95 15.38 30.80
CA GLU A 111 28.92 15.59 32.27
C GLU A 111 28.95 14.24 33.01
N LEU A 112 28.07 13.32 32.64
CA LEU A 112 27.94 12.02 33.30
C LEU A 112 29.21 11.17 33.14
N SER A 113 29.78 11.11 31.93
CA SER A 113 31.01 10.36 31.62
C SER A 113 32.19 10.85 32.45
N LEU A 114 32.36 12.18 32.57
CA LEU A 114 33.42 12.77 33.39
C LEU A 114 33.25 12.42 34.88
N LEU A 115 32.03 12.50 35.41
CA LEU A 115 31.75 12.13 36.81
C LEU A 115 32.00 10.65 37.06
N LEU A 116 31.63 9.77 36.12
CA LEU A 116 31.89 8.34 36.20
C LEU A 116 33.40 8.03 36.15
N GLN A 117 34.17 8.72 35.31
CA GLN A 117 35.62 8.59 35.27
C GLN A 117 36.28 9.04 36.59
N VAL A 118 35.85 10.18 37.15
CA VAL A 118 36.46 10.77 38.35
C VAL A 118 36.06 10.04 39.63
N GLU A 119 34.77 9.75 39.83
CA GLU A 119 34.26 9.24 41.10
C GLU A 119 34.36 7.71 41.23
N GLN A 120 34.39 7.01 40.09
CA GLN A 120 34.36 5.55 40.05
C GLN A 120 35.62 4.95 39.38
N HIS A 121 36.58 5.78 38.94
CA HIS A 121 37.79 5.38 38.21
C HIS A 121 37.51 4.52 36.97
N LEU A 122 36.38 4.79 36.30
CA LEU A 122 35.90 3.98 35.20
C LEU A 122 36.49 4.48 33.88
N SER A 123 37.06 3.57 33.09
CA SER A 123 37.39 3.88 31.69
C SER A 123 36.11 3.80 30.86
N VAL A 124 35.35 4.89 30.82
CA VAL A 124 34.21 5.01 29.90
C VAL A 124 34.78 5.22 28.51
N SER A 125 34.49 4.29 27.59
CA SER A 125 34.84 4.42 26.18
C SER A 125 34.46 5.82 25.69
N HIS A 126 35.42 6.56 25.13
CA HIS A 126 35.13 7.86 24.54
C HIS A 126 34.16 7.68 23.36
N ILE A 127 32.86 7.80 23.62
CA ILE A 127 31.86 8.17 22.60
C ILE A 127 32.03 9.67 22.31
N SER A 128 33.29 10.13 22.21
CA SER A 128 33.63 11.53 21.96
C SER A 128 33.39 11.78 20.48
N GLN A 129 32.17 12.17 20.16
CA GLN A 129 31.68 12.31 18.78
C GLN A 129 30.88 13.59 18.56
N GLY A 130 30.98 14.59 19.45
CA GLY A 130 30.19 15.83 19.34
C GLY A 130 30.26 16.53 17.98
N ALA A 131 31.44 16.57 17.35
CA ALA A 131 31.60 17.11 15.98
C ALA A 131 31.13 16.13 14.87
N SER A 132 31.17 14.82 15.14
CA SER A 132 30.67 13.77 14.22
C SER A 132 29.15 13.75 14.16
N TRP A 133 28.48 14.02 15.28
CA TRP A 133 27.01 13.88 15.38
C TRP A 133 26.28 14.87 14.50
N ALA A 134 26.68 16.15 14.49
CA ALA A 134 26.03 17.15 13.63
C ALA A 134 26.18 16.80 12.13
N GLN A 135 27.34 16.27 11.73
CA GLN A 135 27.57 15.85 10.35
C GLN A 135 26.75 14.61 9.98
N GLU A 136 26.72 13.61 10.86
CA GLU A 136 25.86 12.42 10.70
C GLU A 136 24.38 12.81 10.61
N ASP A 137 23.93 13.71 11.48
CA ASP A 137 22.54 14.18 11.53
C ASP A 137 22.15 14.86 10.23
N GLN A 138 23.04 15.69 9.68
CA GLN A 138 22.81 16.36 8.41
C GLN A 138 22.76 15.37 7.23
N GLN A 139 23.61 14.35 7.25
CA GLN A 139 23.63 13.30 6.22
C GLN A 139 22.34 12.45 6.30
N ASP A 140 21.97 11.99 7.48
CA ASP A 140 20.78 11.17 7.70
C ASP A 140 19.51 11.96 7.37
N ALA A 141 19.44 13.25 7.73
CA ALA A 141 18.36 14.15 7.34
C ALA A 141 18.25 14.35 5.83
N ALA A 142 19.38 14.44 5.13
CA ALA A 142 19.39 14.53 3.67
C ALA A 142 18.88 13.24 3.00
N GLU A 143 19.28 12.07 3.50
CA GLU A 143 18.80 10.77 3.01
C GLU A 143 17.30 10.58 3.24
N ASP A 144 16.84 10.83 4.47
CA ASP A 144 15.42 10.71 4.82
C ASP A 144 14.55 11.69 4.02
N ARG A 145 15.04 12.92 3.80
CA ARG A 145 14.35 13.91 2.97
C ARG A 145 14.22 13.43 1.53
N ARG A 146 15.26 12.86 0.93
CA ARG A 146 15.20 12.32 -0.44
C ARG A 146 14.17 11.20 -0.55
N ALA A 147 14.18 10.26 0.39
CA ALA A 147 13.20 9.18 0.45
C ALA A 147 11.76 9.73 0.58
N PHE A 148 11.57 10.75 1.42
CA PHE A 148 10.27 11.39 1.59
C PHE A 148 9.78 12.13 0.33
N GLN A 149 10.68 12.82 -0.38
CA GLN A 149 10.33 13.51 -1.63
C GLN A 149 9.93 12.54 -2.74
N MET A 150 10.58 11.37 -2.83
CA MET A 150 10.20 10.31 -3.75
C MET A 150 8.77 9.83 -3.49
N LEU A 151 8.46 9.48 -2.24
CA LEU A 151 7.11 9.08 -1.83
C LEU A 151 6.05 10.14 -2.13
N ARG A 152 6.40 11.42 -1.95
CA ARG A 152 5.50 12.53 -2.25
C ARG A 152 5.20 12.64 -3.75
N ARG A 153 6.22 12.56 -4.61
CA ARG A 153 6.05 12.61 -6.07
C ARG A 153 5.20 11.45 -6.59
N ASP A 154 5.44 10.25 -6.07
CA ASP A 154 4.64 9.07 -6.45
C ASP A 154 3.17 9.27 -6.08
N ASN A 155 2.89 9.84 -4.91
CA ASN A 155 1.52 10.14 -4.49
C ASN A 155 0.86 11.23 -5.34
N GLU A 156 1.60 12.29 -5.72
CA GLU A 156 1.12 13.34 -6.63
C GLU A 156 0.82 12.77 -8.04
N ASN A 157 1.67 11.87 -8.54
CA ASN A 157 1.47 11.19 -9.83
C ASN A 157 0.24 10.26 -9.81
N ILE A 158 0.06 9.51 -8.72
CA ILE A 158 -1.12 8.66 -8.52
C ILE A 158 -2.39 9.53 -8.46
N GLU A 159 -2.37 10.63 -7.70
CA GLU A 159 -3.52 11.54 -7.62
C GLU A 159 -3.88 12.14 -8.97
N ALA A 160 -2.90 12.59 -9.75
CA ALA A 160 -3.12 13.10 -11.10
C ALA A 160 -3.71 12.04 -12.04
N SER A 161 -3.23 10.80 -11.94
CA SER A 161 -3.74 9.67 -12.73
C SER A 161 -5.19 9.34 -12.37
N LEU A 162 -5.54 9.34 -11.07
CA LEU A 162 -6.91 9.13 -10.61
C LEU A 162 -7.86 10.23 -11.10
N ARG A 163 -7.43 11.50 -11.05
CA ARG A 163 -8.24 12.62 -11.60
C ARG A 163 -8.47 12.47 -13.09
N ARG A 164 -7.46 12.04 -13.85
CA ARG A 164 -7.61 11.77 -15.29
C ARG A 164 -8.61 10.66 -15.55
N LEU A 165 -8.48 9.53 -14.83
CA LEU A 165 -9.42 8.42 -14.96
C LEU A 165 -10.85 8.83 -14.58
N GLU A 166 -11.04 9.70 -13.59
CA GLU A 166 -12.35 10.25 -13.24
C GLU A 166 -12.96 11.09 -14.38
N ILE A 167 -12.14 11.89 -15.06
CA ILE A 167 -12.56 12.67 -16.24
C ILE A 167 -12.93 11.72 -17.39
N ASP A 168 -12.07 10.76 -17.71
CA ASP A 168 -12.30 9.80 -18.79
C ASP A 168 -13.58 8.99 -18.54
N MET A 169 -13.84 8.57 -17.29
CA MET A 169 -15.08 7.89 -16.92
C MET A 169 -16.33 8.77 -17.11
N LYS A 170 -16.25 10.07 -16.79
CA LYS A 170 -17.36 11.01 -17.03
C LYS A 170 -17.62 11.17 -18.52
N GLU A 171 -16.58 11.27 -19.34
CA GLU A 171 -16.68 11.39 -20.79
C GLU A 171 -17.27 10.12 -21.43
N ILE A 172 -16.82 8.93 -21.01
CA ILE A 172 -17.38 7.65 -21.46
C ILE A 172 -18.88 7.58 -21.11
N LYS A 173 -19.25 7.94 -19.88
CA LYS A 173 -20.64 7.94 -19.43
C LYS A 173 -21.52 8.87 -20.28
N GLU A 174 -21.02 10.05 -20.60
CA GLU A 174 -21.75 11.03 -21.41
C GLU A 174 -21.85 10.56 -22.87
N THR A 175 -20.79 10.01 -23.44
CA THR A 175 -20.79 9.42 -24.79
C THR A 175 -21.80 8.27 -24.91
N LEU A 176 -21.89 7.42 -23.88
CA LEU A 176 -22.88 6.34 -23.82
C LEU A 176 -24.31 6.89 -23.73
N ARG A 177 -24.55 7.93 -22.93
CA ARG A 177 -25.85 8.61 -22.86
C ARG A 177 -26.24 9.19 -24.22
N GLN A 178 -25.34 9.92 -24.87
CA GLN A 178 -25.58 10.50 -26.19
C GLN A 178 -25.81 9.42 -27.25
N SER A 179 -25.12 8.28 -27.18
CA SER A 179 -25.33 7.14 -28.08
C SER A 179 -26.70 6.49 -27.88
N LEU A 180 -27.17 6.38 -26.64
CA LEU A 180 -28.50 5.88 -26.30
C LEU A 180 -29.60 6.83 -26.80
N GLU A 181 -29.42 8.14 -26.61
CA GLU A 181 -30.34 9.17 -27.08
C GLU A 181 -30.36 9.27 -28.61
N SER A 182 -29.19 9.19 -29.26
CA SER A 182 -29.03 9.12 -30.72
C SER A 182 -29.67 7.86 -31.34
N SER A 183 -29.68 6.73 -30.62
CA SER A 183 -30.28 5.48 -31.11
C SER A 183 -31.81 5.49 -31.17
N SER A 184 -32.46 6.55 -30.65
CA SER A 184 -33.89 6.81 -30.86
C SER A 184 -34.24 7.23 -32.30
N GLY A 185 -33.24 7.46 -33.16
CA GLY A 185 -33.43 7.77 -34.57
C GLY A 185 -32.28 7.30 -35.47
N LYS A 186 -32.45 6.10 -36.06
CA LYS A 186 -31.69 5.54 -37.20
C LYS A 186 -30.26 5.05 -36.90
N LEU A 187 -30.10 3.72 -36.85
CA LEU A 187 -28.80 3.03 -36.99
C LEU A 187 -28.70 2.42 -38.40
N PRO A 188 -27.69 2.80 -39.21
CA PRO A 188 -27.20 1.99 -40.32
C PRO A 188 -26.00 1.17 -39.85
N LEU A 189 -26.25 -0.06 -39.39
CA LEU A 189 -25.22 -1.08 -39.29
C LEU A 189 -25.69 -2.24 -40.16
N GLU A 190 -25.01 -2.44 -41.29
CA GLU A 190 -25.09 -3.64 -42.10
C GLU A 190 -24.76 -4.85 -41.21
N ARG A 191 -25.81 -5.42 -40.61
CA ARG A 191 -25.89 -6.86 -40.45
C ARG A 191 -26.72 -7.33 -41.60
N SER A 192 -26.19 -8.25 -42.38
CA SER A 192 -26.91 -9.10 -43.33
C SER A 192 -28.01 -9.85 -42.59
N ARG A 193 -29.06 -9.14 -42.20
CA ARG A 193 -30.32 -9.72 -41.79
C ARG A 193 -30.99 -10.11 -43.10
N LEU A 194 -31.15 -11.42 -43.29
CA LEU A 194 -32.35 -11.93 -43.95
C LEU A 194 -33.50 -11.02 -43.51
N LYS A 195 -34.11 -10.31 -44.46
CA LYS A 195 -35.23 -9.40 -44.22
C LYS A 195 -36.43 -10.23 -43.77
N VAL A 196 -36.43 -10.70 -42.53
CA VAL A 196 -37.65 -11.13 -41.86
C VAL A 196 -38.37 -9.85 -41.48
N LYS A 197 -39.45 -9.54 -42.20
CA LYS A 197 -40.41 -8.53 -41.78
C LYS A 197 -40.90 -8.95 -40.39
N ASN A 198 -40.40 -8.30 -39.34
CA ASN A 198 -40.93 -8.47 -38.00
C ASN A 198 -42.22 -7.64 -37.89
N ASP A 199 -43.30 -8.14 -38.50
CA ASP A 199 -44.62 -7.83 -37.97
C ASP A 199 -44.66 -8.42 -36.57
N ARG A 200 -44.99 -7.62 -35.57
CA ARG A 200 -45.18 -8.07 -34.18
C ARG A 200 -46.23 -9.18 -34.18
N LEU A 201 -45.81 -10.44 -34.27
CA LEU A 201 -46.70 -11.58 -34.17
C LEU A 201 -47.04 -11.78 -32.69
N ASP A 202 -48.32 -11.60 -32.37
CA ASP A 202 -48.87 -11.86 -31.04
C ASP A 202 -48.62 -13.33 -30.62
N ARG A 203 -48.44 -13.62 -29.32
CA ARG A 203 -48.10 -14.98 -28.86
C ARG A 203 -49.15 -16.02 -29.28
N GLU A 204 -50.44 -15.68 -29.22
CA GLU A 204 -51.52 -16.52 -29.73
C GLU A 204 -51.36 -16.83 -31.22
N ASN A 205 -50.94 -15.85 -32.03
CA ASN A 205 -50.73 -16.05 -33.46
C ASN A 205 -49.54 -16.99 -33.74
N ILE A 206 -48.48 -16.93 -32.94
CA ILE A 206 -47.34 -17.86 -33.06
C ILE A 206 -47.76 -19.29 -32.72
N TYR A 207 -48.52 -19.48 -31.64
CA TYR A 207 -49.02 -20.81 -31.26
C TYR A 207 -49.93 -21.38 -32.36
N GLU A 208 -50.82 -20.58 -32.92
CA GLU A 208 -51.70 -21.05 -33.99
C GLU A 208 -50.92 -21.41 -35.27
N LEU A 209 -49.92 -20.63 -35.66
CA LEU A 209 -49.13 -20.90 -36.87
C LEU A 209 -48.23 -22.14 -36.72
N VAL A 210 -47.57 -22.29 -35.57
CA VAL A 210 -46.56 -23.33 -35.35
C VAL A 210 -47.18 -24.63 -34.82
N ALA A 211 -48.10 -24.55 -33.85
CA ALA A 211 -48.67 -25.73 -33.21
C ALA A 211 -49.88 -26.28 -33.97
N VAL A 212 -50.77 -25.40 -34.43
CA VAL A 212 -52.04 -25.80 -35.08
C VAL A 212 -51.88 -25.95 -36.59
N LYS A 213 -51.38 -24.91 -37.27
CA LYS A 213 -51.22 -24.90 -38.73
C LYS A 213 -49.94 -25.59 -39.20
N ARG A 214 -49.05 -25.95 -38.27
CA ARG A 214 -47.77 -26.65 -38.49
C ARG A 214 -46.93 -26.00 -39.60
N GLN A 215 -46.98 -24.67 -39.70
CA GLN A 215 -46.25 -23.95 -40.71
C GLN A 215 -44.76 -23.97 -40.38
N GLN A 216 -43.96 -24.37 -41.37
CA GLN A 216 -42.51 -24.30 -41.31
C GLN A 216 -42.03 -23.33 -42.37
N GLU A 217 -41.10 -22.45 -41.98
CA GLU A 217 -40.44 -21.56 -42.94
C GLU A 217 -39.68 -22.40 -43.98
N PRO A 218 -39.89 -22.16 -45.29
CA PRO A 218 -39.22 -22.91 -46.34
C PRO A 218 -37.71 -22.64 -46.29
N LEU A 219 -36.92 -23.68 -46.55
CA LEU A 219 -35.48 -23.52 -46.72
C LEU A 219 -35.19 -22.82 -48.06
N GLY A 220 -34.19 -21.95 -48.07
CA GLY A 220 -33.77 -21.23 -49.28
C GLY A 220 -33.33 -22.18 -50.39
N GLU A 221 -33.42 -21.73 -51.63
CA GLU A 221 -33.07 -22.53 -52.82
C GLU A 221 -31.61 -22.98 -52.83
N ASP A 222 -30.73 -22.26 -52.15
CA ASP A 222 -29.30 -22.56 -52.03
C ASP A 222 -28.97 -23.66 -51.00
N CYS A 223 -29.97 -24.26 -50.35
CA CYS A 223 -29.75 -25.30 -49.35
C CYS A 223 -29.45 -26.66 -50.01
N PRO A 224 -28.28 -27.29 -49.75
CA PRO A 224 -27.95 -28.60 -50.29
C PRO A 224 -28.99 -29.65 -49.91
N SER A 225 -29.36 -30.52 -50.86
CA SER A 225 -30.42 -31.53 -50.72
C SER A 225 -30.26 -32.42 -49.49
N GLU A 226 -29.04 -32.75 -49.15
CA GLU A 226 -28.70 -33.69 -48.10
C GLU A 226 -28.69 -33.01 -46.72
N LEU A 227 -28.34 -31.72 -46.65
CA LEU A 227 -28.52 -30.93 -45.42
C LEU A 227 -30.00 -30.59 -45.20
N ARG A 228 -30.75 -30.39 -46.27
CA ARG A 228 -32.19 -30.15 -46.23
C ARG A 228 -32.93 -31.28 -45.53
N GLU A 229 -32.61 -32.53 -45.85
CA GLU A 229 -33.19 -33.70 -45.18
C GLU A 229 -32.92 -33.72 -43.67
N VAL A 230 -31.66 -33.47 -43.26
CA VAL A 230 -31.28 -33.42 -41.83
C VAL A 230 -32.01 -32.28 -41.11
N ILE A 231 -32.13 -31.12 -41.75
CA ILE A 231 -32.81 -29.95 -41.17
C ILE A 231 -34.31 -30.23 -41.03
N ASP A 232 -34.95 -30.82 -42.03
CA ASP A 232 -36.38 -31.11 -42.02
C ASP A 232 -36.73 -32.15 -40.93
N GLU A 233 -35.90 -33.17 -40.72
CA GLU A 233 -36.03 -34.11 -39.60
C GLU A 233 -35.85 -33.43 -38.24
N CYS A 234 -34.85 -32.57 -38.08
CA CYS A 234 -34.65 -31.82 -36.84
C CYS A 234 -35.83 -30.89 -36.53
N ARG A 235 -36.50 -30.38 -37.57
CA ARG A 235 -37.66 -29.50 -37.47
C ARG A 235 -38.98 -30.27 -37.37
N ALA A 236 -38.97 -31.60 -37.30
CA ALA A 236 -40.18 -32.39 -37.19
C ALA A 236 -41.06 -31.92 -36.02
N HIS A 237 -42.37 -31.82 -36.27
CA HIS A 237 -43.31 -31.33 -35.26
C HIS A 237 -43.33 -32.25 -34.03
N GLU A 238 -43.38 -33.56 -34.26
CA GLU A 238 -43.31 -34.57 -33.21
C GLU A 238 -41.88 -34.70 -32.67
N PRO A 239 -41.65 -34.53 -31.36
CA PRO A 239 -40.32 -34.64 -30.77
C PRO A 239 -39.66 -36.02 -30.98
N SER A 240 -40.45 -37.09 -31.05
CA SER A 240 -39.97 -38.46 -31.26
C SER A 240 -39.45 -38.73 -32.67
N ALA A 241 -39.85 -37.91 -33.65
CA ALA A 241 -39.34 -38.00 -35.02
C ALA A 241 -38.03 -37.23 -35.23
N ARG A 242 -37.59 -36.46 -34.22
CA ARG A 242 -36.34 -35.70 -34.29
C ARG A 242 -35.16 -36.63 -33.99
N PRO A 243 -34.08 -36.56 -34.78
CA PRO A 243 -32.90 -37.38 -34.55
C PRO A 243 -32.20 -36.94 -33.26
N SER A 244 -31.53 -37.90 -32.64
CA SER A 244 -30.61 -37.65 -31.53
C SER A 244 -29.36 -36.92 -32.02
N VAL A 245 -28.62 -36.30 -31.08
CA VAL A 245 -27.36 -35.60 -31.40
C VAL A 245 -26.37 -36.53 -32.09
N ASP A 246 -26.27 -37.79 -31.66
CA ASP A 246 -25.35 -38.77 -32.26
C ASP A 246 -25.74 -39.14 -33.70
N GLU A 247 -27.04 -39.25 -33.99
CA GLU A 247 -27.55 -39.49 -35.34
C GLU A 247 -27.31 -38.28 -36.25
N ILE A 248 -27.48 -37.06 -35.74
CA ILE A 248 -27.17 -35.82 -36.47
C ILE A 248 -25.68 -35.80 -36.82
N LEU A 249 -24.79 -36.06 -35.84
CA LEU A 249 -23.35 -36.07 -36.08
C LEU A 249 -22.94 -37.13 -37.10
N LYS A 250 -23.57 -38.32 -37.05
CA LYS A 250 -23.35 -39.37 -38.04
C LYS A 250 -23.77 -38.94 -39.44
N LYS A 251 -24.94 -38.34 -39.61
CA LYS A 251 -25.42 -37.81 -40.90
C LYS A 251 -24.58 -36.64 -41.39
N LEU A 252 -24.07 -35.80 -40.48
CA LEU A 252 -23.20 -34.69 -40.86
C LEU A 252 -21.79 -35.18 -41.26
N SER A 253 -21.29 -36.26 -40.66
CA SER A 253 -19.98 -36.83 -40.98
C SER A 253 -19.87 -37.37 -42.39
N THR A 254 -21.00 -37.73 -43.02
CA THR A 254 -21.04 -38.14 -44.42
C THR A 254 -20.87 -36.98 -45.40
N PHE A 255 -20.97 -35.72 -44.95
CA PHE A 255 -20.70 -34.51 -45.78
C PHE A 255 -19.22 -34.14 -45.85
N THR A 256 -18.41 -34.61 -44.92
CA THR A 256 -16.98 -34.26 -44.80
C THR A 256 -16.04 -35.26 -45.49
N LYS A 257 -16.51 -35.97 -46.53
CA LYS A 257 -15.69 -36.84 -47.38
C LYS A 257 -15.47 -36.24 -48.75
#